data_AF-A0A532D5K5-F1
#
_entry.id   AF-A0A532D5K5-F1
#
_cell.length_a   1.000
_cell.length_b   1.000
_cell.length_c   1.000
_cell.angle_alpha   90.00
_cell.angle_beta   90.00
_cell.angle_gamma   90.00
#
_symmetry.space_group_name_H-M   'P 1'
#
loop_
_entity.id
_entity.type
_entity.pdbx_description
1 polymer ?
#
loop_
_entity_poly.entity_id
_entity_poly.type
_entity_poly.pdbx_seq_one_letter_code
_entity_poly.pdbx_strand_id
1 'polypeptide(L)' 'MAEDHTKVIGPDLVQGIAFADLPDGGKLVGHCGNEQVLLVRRGAEIFAVGATCTHYGGPLVNGLVVEDT' A
#
# COMPACT_ATOMS: atom_id res chain seq x y z
N MET A 1 -4.57 -14.52 -24.35
CA MET A 1 -5.42 -14.59 -23.15
C MET A 1 -4.57 -15.19 -22.05
N ALA A 2 -4.01 -14.37 -21.19
CA ALA A 2 -3.31 -14.81 -19.99
C ALA A 2 -4.18 -14.37 -18.82
N GLU A 3 -4.67 -15.36 -18.08
CA GLU A 3 -5.34 -15.19 -16.80
C GLU A 3 -4.41 -14.43 -15.85
N ASP A 4 -4.63 -13.11 -15.72
CA ASP A 4 -4.07 -12.32 -14.64
C ASP A 4 -4.78 -12.77 -13.36
N HIS A 5 -4.27 -13.85 -12.78
CA HIS A 5 -4.57 -14.17 -11.41
C HIS A 5 -3.90 -13.05 -10.61
N THR A 6 -4.61 -11.93 -10.42
CA THR A 6 -4.18 -10.84 -9.53
C THR A 6 -4.11 -11.46 -8.14
N LYS A 7 -2.98 -12.10 -7.84
CA LYS A 7 -2.72 -12.70 -6.56
C LYS A 7 -2.85 -11.54 -5.60
N VAL A 8 -3.86 -11.60 -4.76
CA VAL A 8 -4.09 -10.60 -3.73
C VAL A 8 -2.94 -10.78 -2.73
N ILE A 9 -2.02 -9.82 -2.70
CA ILE A 9 -0.81 -9.87 -1.86
C ILE A 9 -1.04 -8.96 -0.64
N GLY A 10 -0.77 -9.49 0.55
CA GLY A 10 -0.84 -8.75 1.80
C GLY A 10 -2.23 -8.81 2.47
N PRO A 11 -2.39 -8.12 3.62
CA PRO A 11 -3.62 -8.16 4.41
C PRO A 11 -4.78 -7.45 3.73
N ASP A 12 -6.01 -7.86 4.06
CA ASP A 12 -7.23 -7.17 3.67
C ASP A 12 -7.41 -5.91 4.52
N LEU A 13 -7.20 -4.75 3.90
CA LEU A 13 -7.24 -3.47 4.58
C LEU A 13 -8.68 -3.03 4.93
N VAL A 14 -9.70 -3.65 4.33
CA VAL A 14 -11.10 -3.44 4.73
C VAL A 14 -11.35 -3.98 6.14
N GLN A 15 -10.66 -5.07 6.51
CA GLN A 15 -10.71 -5.62 7.87
C GLN A 15 -9.81 -4.84 8.85
N GLY A 16 -8.98 -3.95 8.34
CA GLY A 16 -7.94 -3.27 9.10
C GLY A 16 -6.72 -4.16 9.38
N ILE A 17 -5.70 -3.54 9.97
CA ILE A 17 -4.47 -4.19 10.43
C ILE A 17 -4.17 -3.73 11.86
N ALA A 18 -3.31 -4.45 12.58
CA ALA A 18 -2.86 -3.93 13.86
C ALA A 18 -2.03 -2.65 13.62
N PHE A 19 -2.26 -1.63 14.44
CA PHE A 19 -1.53 -0.36 14.31
C PHE A 19 -0.01 -0.53 14.49
N ALA A 20 0.42 -1.57 15.22
CA ALA A 20 1.82 -1.92 15.38
C ALA A 20 2.47 -2.49 14.10
N ASP A 21 1.67 -3.05 13.17
CA ASP A 21 2.15 -3.58 11.90
C ASP A 21 2.50 -2.46 10.91
N LEU A 22 2.04 -1.23 11.17
CA LEU A 22 2.41 -0.02 10.45
C LEU A 22 3.12 0.96 11.39
N PRO A 23 4.44 0.76 11.64
CA PRO A 23 5.21 1.67 12.49
C PRO A 23 5.30 3.07 11.88
N ASP A 24 5.69 4.06 12.68
CA ASP A 24 5.89 5.41 12.17
C ASP A 24 6.96 5.45 11.05
N GLY A 25 6.70 6.22 9.99
CA GLY A 25 7.46 6.21 8.74
C GLY A 25 7.34 4.90 7.94
N GLY A 26 6.52 3.95 8.40
CA GLY A 26 6.33 2.64 7.80
C GLY A 26 5.54 2.69 6.49
N LYS A 27 5.79 1.67 5.67
CA LYS A 27 5.06 1.37 4.44
C LYS A 27 4.57 -0.06 4.48
N LEU A 28 3.33 -0.30 4.07
CA LEU A 28 2.74 -1.63 3.99
C LEU A 28 1.88 -1.76 2.74
N VAL A 29 2.04 -2.85 2.00
CA VAL A 29 1.15 -3.19 0.88
C VAL A 29 0.11 -4.20 1.37
N GLY A 30 -1.15 -3.90 1.10
CA GLY A 30 -2.28 -4.80 1.27
C GLY A 30 -3.26 -4.65 0.12
N HIS A 31 -4.51 -5.02 0.36
CA HIS A 31 -5.55 -4.92 -0.66
C HIS A 31 -6.88 -4.40 -0.10
N CYS A 32 -7.67 -3.83 -0.99
CA CYS A 32 -9.09 -3.54 -0.78
C CYS A 32 -9.86 -4.22 -1.90
N GLY A 33 -10.49 -5.37 -1.61
CA GLY A 33 -11.04 -6.24 -2.66
C GLY A 33 -9.94 -6.73 -3.61
N ASN A 34 -10.04 -6.37 -4.89
CA ASN A 34 -9.07 -6.77 -5.91
C ASN A 34 -7.98 -5.73 -6.18
N GLU A 35 -8.00 -4.59 -5.47
CA GLU A 35 -7.07 -3.49 -5.70
C GLU A 35 -5.92 -3.51 -4.69
N GLN A 36 -4.68 -3.44 -5.18
CA GLN A 36 -3.51 -3.31 -4.32
C GLN A 36 -3.35 -1.88 -3.83
N VAL A 37 -3.19 -1.73 -2.52
CA VAL A 37 -3.12 -0.45 -1.83
C VAL A 37 -1.83 -0.38 -1.01
N LEU A 38 -1.13 0.74 -1.12
CA LEU A 38 0.00 1.10 -0.27
C LEU A 38 -0.50 1.99 0.87
N LEU A 39 -0.29 1.53 2.10
CA LEU A 39 -0.39 2.35 3.29
C LEU A 39 0.95 3.00 3.61
N VAL A 40 0.91 4.27 3.97
CA VAL A 40 2.05 5.03 4.49
C VAL A 40 1.63 5.70 5.80
N ARG A 41 2.46 5.60 6.83
CA ARG A 41 2.22 6.29 8.10
C ARG A 41 3.18 7.45 8.30
N ARG A 42 2.64 8.57 8.79
CA ARG A 42 3.38 9.77 9.20
C ARG A 42 2.84 10.23 10.57
N GLY A 43 3.57 9.94 11.63
CA GLY A 43 3.16 10.23 13.00
C GLY A 43 1.83 9.55 13.36
N ALA A 44 0.77 10.35 13.45
CA ALA A 44 -0.60 9.89 13.71
C ALA A 44 -1.44 9.69 12.44
N GLU A 45 -0.97 10.16 11.29
CA GLU A 45 -1.71 10.13 10.03
C GLU A 45 -1.37 8.87 9.22
N ILE A 46 -2.38 8.32 8.56
CA ILE A 46 -2.25 7.18 7.65
C ILE A 46 -2.81 7.59 6.30
N PHE A 47 -1.99 7.42 5.26
CA PHE A 47 -2.34 7.66 3.87
C PHE A 47 -2.52 6.33 3.14
N ALA A 48 -3.48 6.26 2.23
CA ALA A 48 -3.73 5.11 1.38
C ALA A 48 -3.78 5.54 -0.08
N VAL A 49 -2.97 4.91 -0.92
CA VAL A 49 -2.91 5.14 -2.38
C VAL A 49 -2.81 3.81 -3.12
N GLY A 50 -3.14 3.79 -4.41
CA GLY A 50 -2.89 2.60 -5.24
C GLY A 50 -1.42 2.19 -5.19
N ALA A 51 -1.12 0.90 -5.05
CA ALA A 51 0.26 0.42 -4.81
C ALA A 51 1.19 0.52 -6.03
N THR A 52 0.65 0.90 -7.18
CA THR A 52 1.33 0.90 -8.48
C THR A 52 1.37 2.31 -9.06
N CYS A 53 2.55 2.72 -9.53
CA CYS A 53 2.71 3.99 -10.23
C CYS A 53 1.86 4.00 -11.50
N THR A 54 0.98 5.00 -11.63
CA THR A 54 0.09 5.16 -12.79
C THR A 54 0.83 5.41 -14.10
N HIS A 55 2.09 5.83 -14.03
CA HIS A 55 2.90 6.15 -15.21
C HIS A 55 3.48 4.89 -15.88
N TYR A 56 4.31 4.14 -15.16
CA TYR A 56 5.04 2.98 -15.73
C TYR A 56 4.84 1.68 -14.95
N GLY A 57 3.84 1.60 -14.06
CA GLY A 57 3.52 0.36 -13.37
C GLY A 57 4.52 -0.07 -12.29
N GLY A 58 5.47 0.81 -11.92
CA GLY A 58 6.44 0.51 -10.88
C GLY A 58 5.80 0.35 -9.49
N PRO A 59 6.30 -0.57 -8.63
CA PRO A 59 5.79 -0.77 -7.28
C PRO A 59 6.16 0.43 -6.37
N LEU A 60 5.16 1.16 -5.87
CA LEU A 60 5.39 2.37 -5.07
C LEU A 60 6.01 2.08 -3.70
N VAL A 61 5.85 0.86 -3.18
CA VAL A 61 6.49 0.44 -1.91
C VAL A 61 8.02 0.53 -1.97
N ASN A 62 8.62 0.43 -3.17
CA ASN A 62 10.06 0.57 -3.36
C ASN A 62 10.51 2.04 -3.50
N GLY A 63 9.57 2.98 -3.57
CA GLY A 63 9.85 4.41 -3.62
C GLY A 63 10.24 5.01 -2.27
N LEU A 64 10.69 6.26 -2.28
CA LEU A 64 10.97 7.03 -1.08
C LEU A 64 9.77 7.92 -0.73
N VAL A 65 9.46 8.02 0.56
CA VAL A 65 8.55 9.04 1.08
C VAL A 65 9.42 10.21 1.50
N VAL A 66 9.28 11.34 0.81
CA VAL A 66 10.07 12.55 1.04
C VAL A 66 9.16 13.70 1.42
N GLU A 67 9.72 14.69 2.12
CA GLU A 67 9.06 15.93 2.57
C GLU A 67 7.98 15.76 3.66
N ASP A 68 7.37 16.89 4.06
CA ASP A 68 6.29 17.07 5.06
C ASP A 68 5.06 17.77 4.47
N THR A 69 4.88 17.72 3.14
CA THR A 69 3.77 18.43 2.47
C THR A 69 2.42 17.82 2.79
#